data_AF-A0A7C0W464-F1
#
_entry.id   AF-A0A7C0W464-F1
#
_cell.length_a   1.000
_cell.length_b   1.000
_cell.length_c   1.000
_cell.angle_alpha   90.00
_cell.angle_beta   90.00
_cell.angle_gamma   90.00
#
_symmetry.space_group_name_H-M   'P 1'
#
loop_
_entity.id
_entity.type
_entity.pdbx_description
1 polymer ?
#
loop_
_entity_poly.entity_id
_entity_poly.type
_entity_poly.pdbx_seq_one_letter_code
_entity_poly.pdbx_strand_id
1 'polypeptide(L)'
;MEDARTTAAPPMVLSVQAGRVIGLVGMPGMGLTRVGLSLLAEASRIAPVAYVDVRGWFHPPAAWEAGIDPERLVVVRNRDRLQWS
;
A
#
# COMPACT_ATOMS: atom_id res chain seq x y z
N MET A 1 -3.67 -43.07 -20.20
CA MET A 1 -3.14 -42.61 -18.90
C MET A 1 -3.07 -41.10 -19.00
N GLU A 2 -4.05 -40.43 -18.41
CA GLU A 2 -4.39 -39.03 -18.65
C GLU A 2 -3.61 -38.14 -17.67
N ASP A 3 -2.82 -37.21 -18.20
CA ASP A 3 -2.03 -36.24 -17.41
C ASP A 3 -2.98 -35.20 -16.79
N ALA A 4 -3.22 -35.34 -15.49
CA ALA A 4 -3.90 -34.35 -14.68
C ALA A 4 -3.02 -33.10 -14.53
N ARG A 5 -3.12 -32.16 -15.47
CA ARG A 5 -2.58 -30.80 -15.29
C ARG A 5 -3.37 -30.10 -14.19
N THR A 6 -2.77 -30.03 -13.00
CA THR A 6 -3.16 -29.06 -11.97
C THR A 6 -3.23 -27.68 -12.63
N THR A 7 -4.45 -27.16 -12.81
CA THR A 7 -4.67 -25.78 -13.22
C THR A 7 -4.43 -24.94 -11.99
N ALA A 8 -3.23 -24.37 -11.88
CA ALA A 8 -2.93 -23.41 -10.82
C ALA A 8 -3.94 -22.27 -10.92
N ALA A 9 -4.61 -21.94 -9.81
CA ALA A 9 -5.46 -20.76 -9.75
C ALA A 9 -4.65 -19.54 -10.19
N PRO A 10 -5.21 -18.64 -11.01
CA PRO A 10 -4.50 -17.44 -11.41
C PRO A 10 -4.04 -16.68 -10.16
N PRO A 11 -2.83 -16.09 -10.18
CA PRO A 11 -2.34 -15.36 -9.02
C PRO A 11 -3.36 -14.31 -8.63
N MET A 12 -3.65 -14.20 -7.33
CA MET A 12 -4.52 -13.18 -6.81
C MET A 12 -3.86 -11.82 -7.05
N VAL A 13 -4.30 -11.12 -8.09
CA VAL A 13 -3.85 -9.75 -8.37
C VAL A 13 -4.68 -8.82 -7.51
N LEU A 14 -4.13 -8.43 -6.37
CA LEU A 14 -4.64 -7.28 -5.64
C LEU A 14 -4.41 -6.04 -6.50
N SER A 15 -5.47 -5.33 -6.83
CA SER A 15 -5.40 -4.09 -7.61
C SER A 15 -6.23 -3.00 -6.94
N VAL A 16 -5.77 -1.77 -7.09
CA VAL A 16 -6.51 -0.56 -6.71
C VAL A 16 -7.17 0.02 -7.95
N GLN A 17 -8.41 0.48 -7.80
CA GLN A 17 -9.16 1.13 -8.86
C GLN A 17 -9.46 2.57 -8.45
N ALA A 18 -9.34 3.49 -9.40
CA ALA A 18 -9.72 4.89 -9.19
C ALA A 18 -11.19 5.00 -8.74
N GLY A 19 -11.45 5.85 -7.75
CA GLY A 19 -12.80 6.05 -7.20
C GLY A 19 -13.30 4.95 -6.27
N ARG A 20 -12.45 3.99 -5.88
CA ARG A 20 -12.79 2.94 -4.90
C ARG A 20 -12.06 3.13 -3.58
N VAL A 21 -12.73 2.74 -2.50
CA VAL A 21 -12.15 2.64 -1.15
C VAL A 21 -11.86 1.18 -0.87
N ILE A 22 -10.64 0.88 -0.42
CA ILE A 22 -10.22 -0.45 0.00
C ILE A 22 -9.73 -0.41 1.45
N GLY A 23 -9.94 -1.50 2.18
CA GLY A 23 -9.47 -1.65 3.56
C GLY A 23 -8.44 -2.78 3.66
N LEU A 24 -7.29 -2.48 4.28
CA LEU A 24 -6.32 -3.48 4.71
C LEU A 24 -6.39 -3.57 6.24
N VAL A 25 -6.86 -4.69 6.77
CA VAL A 25 -7.10 -4.88 8.21
C VAL A 25 -6.35 -6.12 8.69
N GLY A 26 -5.67 -5.99 9.83
CA GLY A 26 -4.92 -7.07 10.44
C GLY A 26 -4.03 -6.57 11.57
N MET A 27 -3.25 -7.49 12.14
CA MET A 27 -2.37 -7.17 13.26
C MET A 27 -1.22 -6.23 12.83
N PRO A 28 -0.74 -5.34 13.72
CA PRO A 28 0.50 -4.62 13.50
C PRO A 28 1.65 -5.56 13.16
N GLY A 29 2.56 -5.13 12.28
CA GLY A 29 3.70 -5.95 11.86
C GLY A 29 3.42 -6.92 10.69
N MET A 30 2.17 -7.09 10.26
CA MET A 30 1.81 -7.95 9.10
C MET A 30 2.19 -7.35 7.73
N GLY A 31 2.92 -6.23 7.69
CA GLY A 31 3.35 -5.59 6.44
C GLY A 31 2.23 -4.88 5.66
N LEU A 32 1.05 -4.64 6.25
CA LEU A 32 -0.11 -4.05 5.56
C LEU A 32 0.20 -2.67 4.95
N THR A 33 1.01 -1.85 5.63
CA THR A 33 1.49 -0.57 5.09
C THR A 33 2.28 -0.78 3.81
N ARG A 34 3.18 -1.77 3.78
CA ARG A 34 3.99 -2.09 2.60
C ARG A 34 3.11 -2.60 1.45
N VAL A 35 2.15 -3.47 1.74
CA VAL A 35 1.17 -3.94 0.75
C VAL A 35 0.40 -2.76 0.15
N GLY A 36 -0.16 -1.87 0.99
CA GLY A 36 -0.89 -0.69 0.52
C GLY A 36 -0.04 0.24 -0.35
N LEU A 37 1.21 0.48 0.03
CA LEU A 37 2.14 1.30 -0.75
C LEU A 37 2.50 0.64 -2.09
N SER A 38 2.77 -0.66 -2.11
CA SER A 38 3.07 -1.40 -3.35
C SER A 38 1.90 -1.39 -4.33
N LEU A 39 0.65 -1.40 -3.85
CA LEU A 39 -0.53 -1.24 -4.71
C LEU A 39 -0.59 0.13 -5.39
N LEU A 40 0.02 1.15 -4.81
CA LEU A 40 0.02 2.53 -5.32
C LEU A 40 1.30 2.88 -6.10
N ALA A 41 2.29 1.99 -6.16
CA ALA A 41 3.58 2.23 -6.82
C ALA A 41 3.44 2.72 -8.26
N GLU A 42 2.68 1.99 -9.09
CA GLU A 42 2.47 2.37 -10.49
C GLU A 42 1.65 3.66 -10.63
N ALA A 43 0.64 3.87 -9.78
CA ALA A 43 -0.13 5.11 -9.77
C ALA A 43 0.75 6.33 -9.44
N SER A 44 1.74 6.15 -8.55
CA SER A 44 2.66 7.22 -8.15
C SER A 44 3.51 7.75 -9.30
N ARG A 45 3.78 6.95 -10.34
CA ARG A 45 4.54 7.41 -11.53
C ARG A 45 3.75 8.42 -12.37
N ILE A 46 2.41 8.39 -12.28
CA ILE A 46 1.51 9.20 -13.10
C ILE A 46 1.11 10.47 -12.34
N ALA A 47 0.75 10.33 -11.06
CA ALA A 47 0.21 11.42 -10.25
C ALA A 47 0.69 11.34 -8.79
N PRO A 48 0.62 12.44 -8.02
CA PRO A 48 0.98 12.43 -6.61
C PRO A 48 0.18 11.41 -5.79
N VAL A 49 0.85 10.77 -4.83
CA VAL A 49 0.24 9.91 -3.82
C VAL A 49 0.36 10.58 -2.46
N ALA A 50 -0.76 10.73 -1.77
CA ALA A 50 -0.78 11.28 -0.42
C ALA A 50 -0.79 10.14 0.61
N TYR A 51 0.12 10.22 1.58
CA TYR A 51 0.14 9.37 2.76
C TYR A 51 -0.25 10.21 3.99
N VAL A 52 -1.33 9.83 4.67
CA VAL A 52 -1.77 10.50 5.90
C VAL A 52 -1.26 9.72 7.11
N ASP A 53 -0.20 10.24 7.72
CA ASP A 53 0.41 9.67 8.92
C ASP A 53 -0.25 10.22 10.19
N VAL A 54 -1.29 9.54 10.64
CA VAL A 54 -2.04 9.91 11.85
C VAL A 54 -1.31 9.55 13.15
N ARG A 55 -0.50 8.48 13.15
CA ARG A 55 0.23 7.97 14.34
C ARG A 55 1.65 8.51 14.46
N GLY A 56 2.20 9.10 13.39
CA GLY A 56 3.58 9.57 13.36
C GLY A 56 4.61 8.46 13.13
N TRP A 57 4.18 7.28 12.67
CA TRP A 57 5.03 6.09 12.52
C TRP A 57 5.60 5.95 11.11
N PHE A 58 5.16 6.78 10.16
CA PHE A 58 5.56 6.62 8.78
C PHE A 58 7.03 7.02 8.56
N HIS A 59 7.78 6.08 8.00
CA HIS A 59 9.16 6.26 7.57
C HIS A 59 9.21 6.34 6.04
N PRO A 60 9.41 7.54 5.44
CA PRO A 60 9.32 7.74 3.99
C PRO A 60 10.16 6.78 3.14
N PRO A 61 11.40 6.40 3.52
CA PRO A 61 12.17 5.41 2.76
C PRO A 61 11.45 4.07 2.53
N ALA A 62 10.60 3.63 3.46
CA ALA A 62 9.83 2.40 3.29
C ALA A 62 8.83 2.46 2.11
N ALA A 63 8.40 3.66 1.70
CA ALA A 63 7.57 3.83 0.51
C ALA A 63 8.38 3.73 -0.78
N TRP A 64 9.62 4.24 -0.79
CA TRP A 64 10.52 4.11 -1.94
C TRP A 64 10.89 2.65 -2.19
N GLU A 65 11.18 1.91 -1.12
CA GLU A 65 11.40 0.46 -1.16
C GLU A 65 10.16 -0.32 -1.63
N ALA A 66 8.96 0.25 -1.50
CA ALA A 66 7.71 -0.31 -2.00
C ALA A 66 7.41 0.11 -3.45
N GLY A 67 8.23 0.97 -4.06
CA GLY A 67 8.12 1.41 -5.45
C GLY A 67 7.43 2.77 -5.66
N ILE A 68 7.16 3.53 -4.59
CA ILE A 68 6.61 4.88 -4.70
C ILE A 68 7.69 5.84 -5.20
N ASP A 69 7.35 6.66 -6.20
CA ASP A 69 8.20 7.76 -6.67
C ASP A 69 8.42 8.80 -5.55
N PRO A 70 9.67 9.02 -5.09
CA PRO A 70 9.99 9.97 -4.02
C PRO A 70 9.51 11.39 -4.29
N GLU A 71 9.56 11.84 -5.55
CA GLU A 71 9.22 13.21 -5.94
C GLU A 71 7.71 13.45 -6.00
N ARG A 72 6.91 12.38 -5.84
CA ARG A 72 5.45 12.41 -5.94
C ARG A 72 4.75 11.94 -4.66
N LEU A 73 5.52 11.69 -3.61
CA LEU A 73 4.99 11.34 -2.30
C LEU A 73 4.73 12.60 -1.46
N VAL A 74 3.47 12.85 -1.14
CA VAL A 74 3.06 13.89 -0.18
C VAL A 74 2.76 13.24 1.16
N VAL A 75 3.47 13.63 2.22
CA VAL A 75 3.23 13.11 3.58
C VAL A 75 2.51 14.16 4.41
N VAL A 76 1.27 13.86 4.78
CA VAL A 76 0.49 14.68 5.72
C VAL A 76 0.68 14.11 7.11
N ARG A 77 1.23 14.91 8.03
CA ARG A 77 1.48 14.48 9.42
C ARG A 77 0.47 15.12 10.36
N ASN A 78 -0.20 14.29 11.15
CA ASN A 78 -1.03 14.79 12.24
C ASN A 78 -0.14 15.34 13.38
N ARG A 79 -0.43 16.56 13.83
CA ARG A 79 0.25 17.16 15.00
C ARG A 79 -0.31 16.63 16.32
N ASP A 80 -1.58 16.26 16.36
CA ASP A 80 -2.30 15.83 17.56
C ASP A 80 -2.37 14.31 17.66
N ARG A 81 -1.22 13.67 17.90
CA ARG A 81 -1.05 12.20 17.85
C ARG A 81 -1.84 11.42 18.90
N LEU A 82 -2.24 12.07 20.01
CA LEU A 82 -2.87 11.41 21.16
C LEU A 82 -4.34 10.99 20.94
N GLN A 83 -4.97 11.44 19.85
CA GLN A 83 -6.39 11.15 19.59
C GLN A 83 -6.64 9.77 18.95
N TRP A 84 -5.58 9.07 18.55
CA TRP A 84 -5.64 7.75 17.90
C TRP A 84 -4.76 6.75 18.68
N SER A 85 -5.14 6.47 19.93
CA SER A 85 -4.56 5.40 20.77
C SER A 85 -5.27 4.08 20.53
#